data_AF-A0A1U7IY90-F1
#
_entry.id   AF-A0A1U7IY90-F1
#
_cell.length_a   1.000
_cell.length_b   1.000
_cell.length_c   1.000
_cell.angle_alpha   90.00
_cell.angle_beta   90.00
_cell.angle_gamma   90.00
#
_symmetry.space_group_name_H-M   'P 1'
#
loop_
_entity.id
_entity.type
_entity.pdbx_description
1 polymer ?
#
loop_
_entity_poly.entity_id
_entity_poly.type
_entity_poly.pdbx_seq_one_letter_code
_entity_poly.pdbx_strand_id
1 'polypeptide(L)'
;MKPIHGVFALAIIGTAIPSVSSLGNFASQVSSARAEASRIGNDLTELTLSQQDQAQKNEVAIARYQDGCIPVVSADQQNYVSLVLNLPVIDSVSNHPISVGSIVCDAHGNTGAITDDDNDPSTPGVTQKMAFTGDKAIVDARMKQYRGAAYYLPSNIDPANF
;
A
#
# COMPACT_ATOMS: atom_id res chain seq x y z
N MET A 1 -8.17 70.00 -55.79
CA MET A 1 -9.29 69.69 -54.88
C MET A 1 -8.90 70.12 -53.46
N LYS A 2 -9.72 70.98 -52.88
CA LYS A 2 -9.75 71.49 -51.49
C LYS A 2 -10.74 70.59 -50.70
N PRO A 3 -10.98 70.73 -49.39
CA PRO A 3 -10.09 70.75 -48.20
C PRO A 3 -10.66 69.82 -47.08
N ILE A 4 -10.26 70.03 -45.80
CA ILE A 4 -11.10 70.02 -44.56
C ILE A 4 -10.97 68.86 -43.53
N HIS A 5 -10.44 69.23 -42.34
CA HIS A 5 -10.89 69.00 -40.93
C HIS A 5 -11.10 67.53 -40.48
N GLY A 6 -10.72 67.07 -39.29
CA GLY A 6 -10.41 67.69 -38.01
C GLY A 6 -10.89 66.72 -36.90
N VAL A 7 -10.26 66.79 -35.72
CA VAL A 7 -10.77 66.33 -34.39
C VAL A 7 -11.00 64.80 -34.25
N PHE A 8 -10.52 64.04 -33.26
CA PHE A 8 -10.59 64.21 -31.81
C PHE A 8 -9.51 63.34 -31.13
N ALA A 9 -8.74 63.96 -30.23
CA ALA A 9 -8.07 63.24 -29.15
C ALA A 9 -9.13 62.79 -28.14
N LEU A 10 -9.27 61.48 -27.95
CA LEU A 10 -10.00 60.92 -26.81
C LEU A 10 -8.97 60.23 -25.90
N ALA A 11 -8.41 61.03 -25.00
CA ALA A 11 -7.75 60.52 -23.81
C ALA A 11 -8.86 59.92 -22.92
N ILE A 12 -9.00 58.59 -22.96
CA ILE A 12 -9.77 57.88 -21.93
C ILE A 12 -8.89 57.88 -20.68
N ILE A 13 -8.97 58.98 -19.92
CA ILE A 13 -8.64 58.99 -18.51
C ILE A 13 -9.81 58.26 -17.83
N GLY A 14 -9.79 56.94 -17.93
CA GLY A 14 -10.59 56.06 -17.10
C GLY A 14 -9.93 56.04 -15.74
N THR A 15 -10.24 57.01 -14.89
CA THR A 15 -10.04 56.86 -13.45
C THR A 15 -10.89 55.65 -13.02
N ALA A 16 -10.24 54.51 -12.84
CA ALA A 16 -10.80 53.42 -12.06
C ALA A 16 -10.98 53.96 -10.64
N ILE A 17 -12.19 54.40 -10.33
CA ILE A 17 -12.62 54.62 -8.95
C ILE A 17 -12.64 53.23 -8.32
N PRO A 18 -11.79 52.89 -7.34
CA PRO A 18 -11.92 51.63 -6.64
C PRO A 18 -13.24 51.67 -5.89
N SER A 19 -14.22 50.90 -6.35
CA SER A 19 -15.46 50.64 -5.65
C SER A 19 -15.14 49.87 -4.37
N VAL A 20 -15.02 50.61 -3.26
CA VAL A 20 -14.76 50.09 -1.90
C VAL A 20 -15.82 49.10 -1.38
N SER A 21 -16.93 48.95 -2.09
CA SER A 21 -17.97 47.93 -1.86
C SER A 21 -17.64 46.55 -2.48
N SER A 22 -16.66 46.46 -3.38
CA SER A 22 -16.24 45.18 -4.00
C SER A 22 -15.11 44.46 -3.24
N LEU A 23 -14.39 45.17 -2.38
CA LEU A 23 -13.27 44.60 -1.60
C LEU A 23 -13.73 43.54 -0.59
N GLY A 24 -14.87 43.78 0.08
CA GLY A 24 -15.43 42.83 1.05
C GLY A 24 -15.92 41.53 0.40
N ASN A 25 -16.53 41.64 -0.79
CA ASN A 25 -17.01 40.49 -1.57
C ASN A 25 -15.87 39.75 -2.28
N PHE A 26 -14.76 40.43 -2.59
CA PHE A 26 -13.55 39.81 -3.12
C PHE A 26 -12.75 39.09 -2.03
N ALA A 27 -12.61 39.70 -0.85
CA ALA A 27 -11.92 39.07 0.28
C ALA A 27 -12.61 37.78 0.75
N SER A 28 -13.95 37.74 0.74
CA SER A 28 -14.70 36.51 1.05
C SER A 28 -14.60 35.44 -0.04
N GLN A 29 -14.56 35.81 -1.31
CA GLN A 29 -14.35 34.88 -2.43
C GLN A 29 -12.92 34.31 -2.45
N VAL A 30 -11.92 35.12 -2.13
CA VAL A 30 -10.52 34.66 -2.07
C VAL A 30 -10.28 33.76 -0.85
N SER A 31 -10.92 34.05 0.29
CA SER A 31 -10.79 33.20 1.48
C SER A 31 -11.49 31.84 1.31
N SER A 32 -12.67 31.80 0.67
CA SER A 32 -13.33 30.53 0.33
C SER A 32 -12.56 29.73 -0.71
N ALA A 33 -12.06 30.38 -1.76
CA ALA A 33 -11.22 29.72 -2.77
C ALA A 33 -9.91 29.18 -2.18
N ARG A 34 -9.29 29.89 -1.23
CA ARG A 34 -8.09 29.42 -0.53
C ARG A 34 -8.37 28.25 0.39
N ALA A 35 -9.52 28.25 1.07
CA ALA A 35 -9.97 27.14 1.90
C ALA A 35 -10.25 25.88 1.07
N GLU A 36 -10.88 26.03 -0.09
CA GLU A 36 -11.12 24.95 -1.04
C GLU A 36 -9.82 24.43 -1.66
N ALA A 37 -8.91 25.31 -2.08
CA ALA A 37 -7.59 24.93 -2.58
C ALA A 37 -6.75 24.19 -1.52
N SER A 38 -6.88 24.57 -0.25
CA SER A 38 -6.21 23.88 0.86
C SER A 38 -6.78 22.47 1.07
N ARG A 39 -8.10 22.29 0.94
CA ARG A 39 -8.75 20.97 1.03
C ARG A 39 -8.31 20.05 -0.10
N ILE A 40 -8.38 20.54 -1.34
CA ILE A 40 -7.93 19.77 -2.52
C ILE A 40 -6.44 19.41 -2.38
N GLY A 41 -5.62 20.32 -1.88
CA GLY A 41 -4.20 20.06 -1.62
C GLY A 41 -3.97 18.95 -0.59
N ASN A 42 -4.75 18.92 0.49
CA ASN A 42 -4.70 17.86 1.49
C ASN A 42 -5.14 16.51 0.90
N ASP A 43 -6.26 16.49 0.17
CA ASP A 43 -6.80 15.27 -0.45
C ASP A 43 -5.82 14.67 -1.47
N LEU A 44 -5.19 15.51 -2.29
CA LEU A 44 -4.16 15.08 -3.24
C LEU A 44 -2.91 14.53 -2.52
N THR A 45 -2.52 15.14 -1.40
CA THR A 45 -1.39 14.68 -0.60
C THR A 45 -1.69 13.32 0.02
N GLU A 46 -2.88 13.15 0.61
CA GLU A 46 -3.34 11.88 1.17
C GLU A 46 -3.38 10.77 0.12
N LEU A 47 -3.95 11.05 -1.05
CA LEU A 47 -4.01 10.09 -2.14
C LEU A 47 -2.60 9.68 -2.60
N THR A 48 -1.69 10.64 -2.71
CA THR A 48 -0.30 10.37 -3.12
C THR A 48 0.42 9.48 -2.11
N LEU A 49 0.27 9.77 -0.81
CA LEU A 49 0.84 8.95 0.26
C LEU A 49 0.27 7.53 0.26
N SER A 50 -1.05 7.40 0.05
CA SER A 50 -1.73 6.11 -0.05
C SER A 50 -1.23 5.27 -1.23
N GLN A 51 -1.04 5.89 -2.40
CA GLN A 51 -0.47 5.22 -3.58
C GLN A 51 0.98 4.78 -3.36
N GLN A 52 1.79 5.61 -2.70
CA GLN A 52 3.16 5.26 -2.36
C GLN A 52 3.24 4.10 -1.36
N ASP A 53 2.38 4.09 -0.33
CA ASP A 53 2.28 2.99 0.63
C ASP A 53 1.87 1.68 -0.06
N GLN A 54 0.90 1.73 -0.98
CA GLN A 54 0.50 0.56 -1.77
C GLN A 54 1.59 0.06 -2.70
N ALA A 55 2.34 0.95 -3.36
CA ALA A 55 3.48 0.56 -4.18
C ALA A 55 4.56 -0.14 -3.35
N GLN A 56 4.92 0.41 -2.19
CA GLN A 56 5.89 -0.19 -1.27
C GLN A 56 5.41 -1.56 -0.77
N LYS A 57 4.15 -1.68 -0.35
CA LYS A 57 3.57 -2.96 0.07
C LYS A 57 3.57 -4.00 -1.05
N ASN A 58 3.32 -3.58 -2.28
CA ASN A 58 3.40 -4.47 -3.44
C ASN A 58 4.83 -4.98 -3.66
N GLU A 59 5.83 -4.10 -3.62
CA GLU A 59 7.24 -4.48 -3.74
C GLU A 59 7.68 -5.45 -2.64
N VAL A 60 7.28 -5.18 -1.39
CA VAL A 60 7.55 -6.08 -0.25
C VAL A 60 6.89 -7.43 -0.44
N ALA A 61 5.63 -7.47 -0.89
CA ALA A 61 4.94 -8.73 -1.14
C ALA A 61 5.61 -9.54 -2.25
N ILE A 62 5.97 -8.89 -3.37
CA ILE A 62 6.71 -9.53 -4.48
C ILE A 62 8.02 -10.13 -3.97
N ALA A 63 8.81 -9.35 -3.23
CA ALA A 63 10.09 -9.81 -2.67
C ALA A 63 9.88 -11.05 -1.79
N ARG A 64 8.88 -11.03 -0.88
CA ARG A 64 8.58 -12.17 -0.01
C ARG A 64 8.18 -13.43 -0.76
N TYR A 65 7.43 -13.32 -1.86
CA TYR A 65 7.12 -14.47 -2.70
C TYR A 65 8.37 -15.04 -3.38
N GLN A 66 9.25 -14.16 -3.87
CA GLN A 66 10.51 -14.53 -4.54
C GLN A 66 11.52 -15.15 -3.57
N ASP A 67 11.62 -14.62 -2.34
CA ASP A 67 12.50 -15.10 -1.27
C ASP A 67 12.05 -16.44 -0.68
N GLY A 68 10.82 -16.86 -0.99
CA GLY A 68 10.31 -18.16 -0.59
C GLY A 68 9.53 -18.15 0.72
N CYS A 69 8.60 -17.20 0.89
CA CYS A 69 7.59 -17.23 1.95
C CYS A 69 6.92 -18.61 2.10
N ILE A 70 6.49 -18.96 3.32
CA ILE A 70 5.82 -20.22 3.64
C ILE A 70 4.34 -20.11 3.25
N PRO A 71 3.84 -20.93 2.31
CA PRO A 71 2.43 -20.92 1.94
C PRO A 71 1.57 -21.47 3.08
N VAL A 72 0.52 -20.75 3.42
CA VAL A 72 -0.42 -21.18 4.45
C VAL A 72 -1.52 -22.04 3.84
N VAL A 73 -1.70 -23.23 4.42
CA VAL A 73 -2.70 -24.21 4.03
C VAL A 73 -3.56 -24.61 5.23
N SER A 74 -4.72 -25.19 4.94
CA SER A 74 -5.56 -25.85 5.94
C SER A 74 -4.84 -27.04 6.58
N ALA A 75 -5.30 -27.47 7.75
CA ALA A 75 -4.73 -28.60 8.48
C ALA A 75 -4.71 -29.91 7.67
N ASP A 76 -5.68 -30.10 6.77
CA ASP A 76 -5.75 -31.25 5.85
C ASP A 76 -4.83 -31.11 4.61
N GLN A 77 -4.12 -29.98 4.49
CA GLN A 77 -3.22 -29.61 3.39
C GLN A 77 -3.88 -29.57 2.00
N GLN A 78 -5.22 -29.66 1.93
CA GLN A 78 -5.94 -29.69 0.66
C GLN A 78 -6.20 -28.29 0.10
N ASN A 79 -6.36 -27.30 0.99
CA ASN A 79 -6.82 -25.97 0.64
C ASN A 79 -5.83 -24.91 1.10
N TYR A 80 -5.69 -23.86 0.29
CA TYR A 80 -5.02 -22.64 0.75
C TYR A 80 -5.98 -21.85 1.63
N VAL A 81 -5.44 -21.22 2.66
CA VAL A 81 -6.20 -20.35 3.55
C VAL A 81 -5.67 -18.94 3.47
N SER A 82 -6.56 -17.96 3.66
CA SER A 82 -6.17 -16.55 3.64
C SER A 82 -5.46 -16.17 4.93
N LEU A 83 -4.45 -15.32 4.81
CA LEU A 83 -3.80 -14.73 5.96
C LEU A 83 -4.72 -13.70 6.63
N VAL A 84 -4.69 -13.67 7.95
CA VAL A 84 -5.45 -12.72 8.77
C VAL A 84 -4.50 -12.04 9.73
N LEU A 85 -4.60 -10.71 9.81
CA LEU A 85 -3.79 -9.89 10.70
C LEU A 85 -4.06 -10.26 12.17
N ASN A 86 -3.00 -10.29 12.98
CA ASN A 86 -3.02 -10.57 14.42
C ASN A 86 -3.57 -11.96 14.78
N LEU A 87 -3.55 -12.90 13.84
CA LEU A 87 -3.84 -14.30 14.12
C LEU A 87 -2.58 -15.16 13.96
N PRO A 88 -2.42 -16.19 14.80
CA PRO A 88 -1.35 -17.16 14.64
C PRO A 88 -1.60 -18.00 13.39
N VAL A 89 -0.50 -18.41 12.75
CA VAL A 89 -0.53 -19.36 11.65
C VAL A 89 -0.06 -20.70 12.17
N ILE A 90 -0.83 -21.76 11.90
CA ILE A 90 -0.51 -23.12 12.32
C ILE A 90 0.15 -23.85 11.15
N ASP A 91 1.29 -24.48 11.42
CA ASP A 91 1.89 -25.42 10.49
C ASP A 91 1.04 -26.70 10.43
N SER A 92 0.58 -27.04 9.23
CA SER A 92 -0.30 -28.19 8.97
C SER A 92 0.38 -29.54 9.15
N VAL A 93 1.72 -29.59 9.20
CA VAL A 93 2.48 -30.83 9.44
C VAL A 93 2.67 -31.05 10.93
N SER A 94 3.22 -30.07 11.63
CA SER A 94 3.53 -30.21 13.06
C SER A 94 2.33 -29.93 13.97
N ASN A 95 1.27 -29.29 13.48
CA ASN A 95 0.16 -28.74 14.28
C ASN A 95 0.61 -27.75 15.37
N HIS A 96 1.77 -27.11 15.17
CA HIS A 96 2.27 -26.06 16.05
C HIS A 96 2.22 -24.69 15.35
N PRO A 97 2.14 -23.59 16.11
CA PRO A 97 2.28 -22.25 15.55
C PRO A 97 3.63 -22.10 14.84
N ILE A 98 3.62 -21.43 13.69
CA ILE A 98 4.83 -21.06 12.97
C ILE A 98 5.68 -20.14 13.86
N SER A 99 7.00 -20.34 13.86
CA SER A 99 7.92 -19.57 14.68
C SER A 99 8.02 -18.10 14.24
N VAL A 100 8.25 -17.24 15.22
CA VAL A 100 8.54 -15.81 15.05
C VAL A 100 9.76 -15.62 14.14
N GLY A 101 9.69 -14.58 13.30
CA GLY A 101 10.69 -14.27 12.27
C GLY A 101 10.39 -14.91 10.91
N SER A 102 9.45 -15.86 10.85
CA SER A 102 9.03 -16.47 9.59
C SER A 102 8.20 -15.52 8.73
N ILE A 103 8.34 -15.65 7.41
CA ILE A 103 7.49 -14.97 6.44
C ILE A 103 6.50 -15.98 5.86
N VAL A 104 5.22 -15.63 5.89
CA VAL A 104 4.10 -16.45 5.41
C VAL A 104 3.40 -15.77 4.23
N CYS A 105 2.75 -16.56 3.38
CA CYS A 105 1.97 -16.08 2.24
C CYS A 105 0.76 -16.95 1.95
N ASP A 106 -0.26 -16.39 1.30
CA ASP A 106 -1.45 -17.12 0.87
C ASP A 106 -1.57 -17.24 -0.66
N ALA A 107 -2.59 -17.93 -1.14
CA ALA A 107 -2.84 -18.04 -2.58
C ALA A 107 -3.54 -16.82 -3.19
N HIS A 108 -3.82 -15.78 -2.40
CA HIS A 108 -4.54 -14.57 -2.82
C HIS A 108 -3.61 -13.38 -3.02
N GLY A 109 -2.29 -13.53 -2.82
CA GLY A 109 -1.33 -12.45 -2.99
C GLY A 109 -0.99 -11.71 -1.70
N ASN A 110 -1.51 -12.14 -0.54
CA ASN A 110 -1.12 -11.57 0.75
C ASN A 110 0.13 -12.25 1.29
N THR A 111 0.91 -11.48 2.03
CA THR A 111 2.09 -11.93 2.76
C THR A 111 2.12 -11.28 4.14
N GLY A 112 2.72 -11.94 5.11
CA GLY A 112 2.89 -11.42 6.46
C GLY A 112 4.19 -11.91 7.08
N ALA A 113 4.65 -11.21 8.12
CA ALA A 113 5.72 -11.66 8.99
C ALA A 113 5.12 -12.15 10.30
N ILE A 114 5.54 -13.31 10.78
CA ILE A 114 5.18 -13.78 12.11
C ILE A 114 6.05 -13.03 13.12
N THR A 115 5.42 -12.25 13.99
CA THR A 115 6.09 -11.52 15.07
C THR A 115 5.46 -11.86 16.40
N ASP A 116 6.12 -11.53 17.50
CA ASP A 116 5.49 -11.58 18.81
C ASP A 116 4.21 -10.72 18.82
N ASP A 117 3.21 -11.12 19.60
CA ASP A 117 2.05 -10.27 19.86
C ASP A 117 2.47 -9.16 20.84
N ASP A 118 2.36 -7.90 20.39
CA ASP A 118 2.71 -6.73 21.19
C ASP A 118 1.85 -6.60 22.46
N ASN A 119 0.68 -7.26 22.50
CA ASN A 119 -0.24 -7.21 23.63
C ASN A 119 0.02 -8.31 24.66
N ASP A 120 0.56 -9.45 24.24
CA ASP A 120 0.85 -10.58 25.13
C ASP A 120 2.01 -11.43 24.57
N PRO A 121 3.25 -11.23 25.07
CA PRO A 121 4.42 -11.97 24.61
C PRO A 121 4.41 -13.45 25.03
N SER A 122 3.43 -13.89 25.83
CA SER A 122 3.23 -15.31 26.14
C SER A 122 2.34 -16.04 25.11
N THR A 123 1.73 -15.31 24.19
CA THR A 123 0.94 -15.90 23.09
C THR A 123 1.83 -16.35 21.94
N PRO A 124 1.38 -17.34 21.15
CA PRO A 124 2.08 -17.72 19.93
C PRO A 124 2.22 -16.54 18.97
N GLY A 125 3.35 -16.49 18.24
CA GLY A 125 3.59 -15.45 17.23
C GLY A 125 2.42 -15.29 16.26
N VAL A 126 2.09 -14.05 15.94
CA VAL A 126 0.94 -13.66 15.13
C VAL A 126 1.38 -13.01 13.83
N THR A 127 0.51 -13.07 12.82
CA THR A 127 0.77 -12.45 11.52
C THR A 127 0.68 -10.93 11.63
N GLN A 128 1.79 -10.25 11.35
CA GLN A 128 1.87 -8.80 11.26
C GLN A 128 2.57 -8.36 9.97
N LYS A 129 2.77 -7.04 9.81
CA LYS A 129 3.49 -6.42 8.67
C LYS A 129 2.97 -6.93 7.32
N MET A 130 1.65 -6.94 7.19
CA MET A 130 0.95 -7.46 6.02
C MET A 130 1.30 -6.64 4.77
N ALA A 131 1.50 -7.34 3.66
CA ALA A 131 1.77 -6.74 2.36
C ALA A 131 1.05 -7.55 1.27
N PHE A 132 0.59 -6.88 0.21
CA PHE A 132 -0.23 -7.50 -0.83
C PHE A 132 0.35 -7.21 -2.21
N THR A 133 0.31 -8.20 -3.09
CA THR A 133 0.59 -8.04 -4.52
C THR A 133 -0.57 -8.54 -5.38
N GLY A 134 -0.83 -7.81 -6.47
CA GLY A 134 -1.74 -8.24 -7.53
C GLY A 134 -1.06 -9.10 -8.61
N ASP A 135 0.24 -9.38 -8.50
CA ASP A 135 0.96 -10.19 -9.49
C ASP A 135 0.65 -11.68 -9.31
N LYS A 136 -0.36 -12.14 -10.05
CA LYS A 136 -0.79 -13.53 -10.03
C LYS A 136 0.27 -14.50 -10.53
N ALA A 137 1.19 -14.09 -11.41
CA ALA A 137 2.20 -14.99 -11.96
C ALA A 137 3.20 -15.41 -10.88
N ILE A 138 3.62 -14.46 -10.04
CA ILE A 138 4.54 -14.71 -8.92
C ILE A 138 3.86 -15.57 -7.85
N VAL A 139 2.60 -15.25 -7.50
CA VAL A 139 1.82 -16.03 -6.54
C VAL A 139 1.66 -17.48 -7.02
N ASP A 140 1.20 -17.67 -8.26
CA ASP A 140 0.97 -19.00 -8.82
C ASP A 140 2.29 -19.79 -8.93
N ALA A 141 3.40 -19.14 -9.25
CA ALA A 141 4.72 -19.77 -9.27
C ALA A 141 5.11 -20.30 -7.89
N ARG A 142 4.95 -19.49 -6.83
CA ARG A 142 5.26 -19.91 -5.46
C ARG A 142 4.34 -21.02 -4.96
N MET A 143 3.03 -20.89 -5.19
CA MET A 143 2.05 -21.89 -4.75
C MET A 143 2.28 -23.25 -5.43
N LYS A 144 2.65 -23.26 -6.72
CA LYS A 144 2.99 -24.50 -7.43
C LYS A 144 4.21 -25.21 -6.85
N GLN A 145 5.24 -24.47 -6.44
CA GLN A 145 6.43 -25.07 -5.80
C GLN A 145 6.06 -25.81 -4.51
N TYR A 146 5.11 -25.30 -3.74
CA TYR A 146 4.70 -25.91 -2.47
C TYR A 146 3.91 -27.20 -2.66
N ARG A 147 2.95 -27.25 -3.60
CA ARG A 147 2.16 -28.46 -3.90
C ARG A 147 2.97 -29.62 -4.50
N GLY A 148 4.20 -29.37 -4.97
CA GLY A 148 5.11 -30.39 -5.49
C GLY A 148 6.26 -30.77 -4.56
N ALA A 149 6.38 -30.13 -3.39
CA ALA A 149 7.51 -30.34 -2.48
C ALA A 149 7.12 -31.30 -1.33
N ALA A 150 7.07 -32.59 -1.64
CA ALA A 150 7.33 -33.59 -0.59
C ALA A 150 8.78 -33.40 -0.16
N TYR A 151 9.02 -32.77 0.99
CA TYR A 151 10.37 -32.56 1.50
C TYR A 151 10.99 -33.90 1.91
N TYR A 152 11.90 -34.36 1.05
CA TYR A 152 12.93 -35.33 1.37
C TYR A 152 13.95 -34.65 2.28
N LEU A 153 14.10 -35.14 3.51
CA LEU A 153 15.31 -34.85 4.29
C LEU A 153 16.50 -35.39 3.47
N PRO A 154 17.54 -34.59 3.14
CA PRO A 154 18.73 -35.18 2.57
C PRO A 154 19.30 -36.17 3.60
N SER A 155 19.21 -37.47 3.30
CA SER A 155 19.67 -38.58 4.15
C SER A 155 21.19 -38.71 4.21
N ASN A 156 21.93 -37.60 4.07
CA ASN A 156 23.39 -37.56 4.14
C ASN A 156 23.89 -36.82 5.38
N ILE A 157 23.28 -37.05 6.55
CA ILE A 157 24.01 -36.96 7.81
C ILE A 157 24.31 -38.39 8.24
N ASP A 158 25.52 -38.82 7.91
CA ASP A 158 26.11 -40.06 8.37
C ASP A 158 26.17 -40.06 9.91
N PRO A 159 25.54 -41.02 10.62
CA PRO A 159 25.61 -41.11 12.08
C PRO A 159 27.01 -41.51 12.58
N ALA A 160 28.01 -41.71 11.71
CA ALA A 160 29.36 -42.09 12.08
C ALA A 160 30.26 -40.96 12.64
N ASN A 161 29.74 -39.76 12.87
CA ASN A 161 30.49 -38.64 13.49
C ASN A 161 29.91 -38.22 14.87
N PHE A 162 29.65 -39.20 15.73
CA PHE A 162 29.58 -39.01 17.19
C PHE A 162 30.51 -40.01 17.88
#